data_AF-A0A8T7J4E4-F1
#
_entry.id   AF-A0A8T7J4E4-F1
#
_cell.length_a   1.000
_cell.length_b   1.000
_cell.length_c   1.000
_cell.angle_alpha   90.00
_cell.angle_beta   90.00
_cell.angle_gamma   90.00
#
_symmetry.space_group_name_H-M   'P 1'
#
loop_
_entity.id
_entity.type
_entity.pdbx_description
1 polymer ?
#
loop_
_entity_poly.entity_id
_entity_poly.type
_entity_poly.pdbx_seq_one_letter_code
_entity_poly.pdbx_strand_id
1 'polypeptide(L)'
;TRGEATAFAMVGNPNGEAVSYDWRGSSAEIVAAAVADSLQTEALRFDSSVLAAGRYELKVKATRQGRVAMSTLLVKVLTPEQVQENVLDSDGDGVIDEFDNALNAATNPLMQNKLQIERGIEDRYTLDSDAGIKLRLGAYARTANGNQAQIDKAMLSAPLSFKAVDGEVHDYVVDFEATGLPAAGSSIRVVLPLKRALTERAAYMKYHAALGWVPFIEDPANRLFSAPGSDGVCPAADSSAYRLGLNTGDRCVMLEIEDGGPNDADRLNADGSVTEDRGLNGMVVDPGTVVYDTDVQTEAARNLDFSVEAGLAGSGALGWLALVAGLIAWRYRKQWVARN
;
A
#
# COMPACT_ATOMS: atom_id res chain seq x y z
N THR A 1 -3.47 11.73 -21.11
CA THR A 1 -3.28 12.35 -22.45
C THR A 1 -3.48 13.85 -22.30
N ARG A 2 -2.80 14.69 -23.09
CA ARG A 2 -3.08 16.13 -23.13
C ARG A 2 -4.31 16.39 -24.02
N GLY A 3 -5.18 17.29 -23.58
CA GLY A 3 -6.42 17.65 -24.29
C GLY A 3 -7.67 17.32 -23.47
N GLU A 4 -8.80 17.21 -24.15
CA GLU A 4 -10.09 16.91 -23.51
C GLU A 4 -10.05 15.53 -22.84
N ALA A 5 -10.26 15.51 -21.53
CA ALA A 5 -10.40 14.32 -20.71
C ALA A 5 -11.86 14.20 -20.25
N THR A 6 -12.36 12.97 -20.17
CA THR A 6 -13.72 12.69 -19.70
C THR A 6 -13.68 11.67 -18.56
N ALA A 7 -14.35 11.98 -17.45
CA ALA A 7 -14.57 11.06 -16.34
C ALA A 7 -16.08 10.76 -16.23
N PHE A 8 -16.43 9.48 -16.09
CA PHE A 8 -17.81 9.02 -15.99
C PHE A 8 -18.14 8.60 -14.56
N ALA A 9 -19.31 9.00 -14.07
CA ALA A 9 -19.89 8.47 -12.84
C ALA A 9 -20.88 7.35 -13.19
N MET A 10 -20.72 6.16 -12.61
CA MET A 10 -21.64 5.06 -12.81
C MET A 10 -22.51 4.87 -11.55
N VAL A 11 -23.83 4.76 -11.73
CA VAL A 11 -24.76 4.48 -10.63
C VAL A 11 -25.43 3.13 -10.84
N GLY A 12 -25.29 2.25 -9.85
CA GLY A 12 -25.89 0.91 -9.87
C GLY A 12 -27.42 0.95 -9.99
N ASN A 13 -27.94 0.12 -10.90
CA ASN A 13 -29.35 -0.14 -11.17
C ASN A 13 -30.18 1.10 -11.58
N PRO A 14 -30.12 1.53 -12.85
CA PRO A 14 -30.98 2.60 -13.35
C PRO A 14 -32.37 2.04 -13.63
N ASN A 15 -33.26 2.08 -12.63
CA ASN A 15 -34.69 1.80 -12.81
C ASN A 15 -35.41 2.89 -13.65
N GLY A 16 -34.71 3.53 -14.59
CA GLY A 16 -35.20 4.67 -15.38
C GLY A 16 -35.35 5.98 -14.60
N GLU A 17 -34.90 6.03 -13.34
CA GLU A 17 -35.03 7.21 -12.49
C GLU A 17 -33.90 8.21 -12.74
N ALA A 18 -34.24 9.51 -12.74
CA ALA A 18 -33.28 10.58 -12.95
C ALA A 18 -32.29 10.69 -11.77
N VAL A 19 -31.00 10.79 -12.11
CA VAL A 19 -29.90 11.04 -11.19
C VAL A 19 -29.34 12.43 -11.48
N SER A 20 -29.16 13.26 -10.46
CA SER A 20 -28.42 14.51 -10.58
C SER A 20 -26.98 14.33 -10.11
N TYR A 21 -26.03 14.89 -10.86
CA TYR A 21 -24.60 14.83 -10.55
C TYR A 21 -24.08 16.22 -10.15
N ASP A 22 -23.07 16.27 -9.30
CA ASP A 22 -22.34 17.49 -8.97
C ASP A 22 -20.84 17.20 -8.76
N TRP A 23 -20.02 17.73 -9.65
CA TRP A 23 -18.56 17.54 -9.65
C TRP A 23 -17.78 18.68 -8.99
N ARG A 24 -18.46 19.70 -8.44
CA ARG A 24 -17.82 20.90 -7.87
C ARG A 24 -16.98 20.64 -6.62
N GLY A 25 -17.06 19.44 -6.04
CA GLY A 25 -16.18 19.01 -4.95
C GLY A 25 -14.78 18.60 -5.41
N SER A 26 -14.51 18.52 -6.72
CA SER A 26 -13.20 18.16 -7.29
C SER A 26 -12.13 19.22 -6.96
N SER A 27 -10.85 18.91 -7.23
CA SER A 27 -9.75 19.88 -7.13
C SER A 27 -10.09 21.18 -7.87
N ALA A 28 -9.73 22.33 -7.31
CA ALA A 28 -10.11 23.64 -7.84
C ALA A 28 -9.65 23.85 -9.29
N GLU A 29 -8.47 23.32 -9.63
CA GLU A 29 -7.90 23.34 -10.98
C GLU A 29 -8.72 22.52 -11.97
N ILE A 30 -9.26 21.37 -11.53
CA ILE A 30 -10.18 20.55 -12.34
C ILE A 30 -11.47 21.33 -12.59
N VAL A 31 -12.06 21.92 -11.55
CA VAL A 31 -13.31 22.69 -11.69
C VAL A 31 -13.11 23.89 -12.60
N ALA A 32 -11.95 24.56 -12.54
CA ALA A 32 -11.59 25.66 -13.42
C ALA A 32 -11.35 25.21 -14.88
N ALA A 33 -10.79 24.02 -15.08
CA ALA A 33 -10.57 23.43 -16.40
C ALA A 33 -11.79 22.72 -17.00
N ALA A 34 -12.87 22.57 -16.22
CA ALA A 34 -14.06 21.86 -16.63
C ALA A 34 -14.86 22.63 -17.68
N VAL A 35 -15.43 21.90 -18.64
CA VAL A 35 -16.48 22.42 -19.51
C VAL A 35 -17.69 22.70 -18.62
N ALA A 36 -18.13 23.96 -18.53
CA ALA A 36 -19.05 24.43 -17.50
C ALA A 36 -20.33 23.57 -17.37
N ASP A 37 -20.91 23.17 -18.49
CA ASP A 37 -22.15 22.37 -18.53
C ASP A 37 -21.93 20.90 -18.13
N SER A 38 -20.70 20.41 -18.04
CA SER A 38 -20.39 19.03 -17.67
C SER A 38 -20.35 18.79 -16.16
N LEU A 39 -20.20 19.84 -15.34
CA LEU A 39 -20.10 19.77 -13.88
C LEU A 39 -21.36 19.23 -13.19
N GLN A 40 -22.50 19.17 -13.88
CA GLN A 40 -23.75 18.59 -13.38
C GLN A 40 -24.26 17.40 -14.19
N THR A 41 -23.37 16.75 -14.95
CA THR A 41 -23.72 15.61 -15.79
C THR A 41 -23.02 14.35 -15.32
N GLU A 42 -23.44 13.21 -15.86
CA GLU A 42 -22.81 11.91 -15.62
C GLU A 42 -21.33 11.89 -16.07
N ALA A 43 -20.98 12.71 -17.06
CA ALA A 43 -19.67 12.77 -17.66
C ALA A 43 -19.02 14.15 -17.43
N LEU A 44 -18.10 14.24 -16.48
CA LEU A 44 -17.25 15.42 -16.30
C LEU A 44 -16.27 15.53 -17.46
N ARG A 45 -16.27 16.66 -18.16
CA ARG A 45 -15.32 16.96 -19.24
C ARG A 45 -14.44 18.12 -18.82
N PHE A 46 -13.14 18.00 -19.00
CA PHE A 46 -12.17 19.03 -18.64
C PHE A 46 -10.96 19.01 -19.57
N ASP A 47 -10.35 20.17 -19.78
CA ASP A 47 -9.12 20.26 -20.55
C ASP A 47 -7.92 19.95 -19.64
N SER A 48 -7.32 18.78 -19.82
CA SER A 48 -6.13 18.38 -19.07
C SER A 48 -4.87 19.14 -19.50
N SER A 49 -4.88 19.82 -20.66
CA SER A 49 -3.70 20.51 -21.19
C SER A 49 -3.35 21.78 -20.42
N VAL A 50 -4.31 22.36 -19.72
CA VAL A 50 -4.13 23.56 -18.88
C VAL A 50 -3.72 23.21 -17.44
N LEU A 51 -3.69 21.93 -17.08
CA LEU A 51 -3.30 21.46 -15.77
C LEU A 51 -1.78 21.30 -15.68
N ALA A 52 -1.21 21.71 -14.56
CA ALA A 52 0.17 21.38 -14.24
C ALA A 52 0.32 19.86 -14.02
N ALA A 53 1.54 19.33 -14.20
CA ALA A 53 1.80 17.97 -13.80
C ALA A 53 1.65 17.84 -12.26
N GLY A 54 0.87 16.86 -11.81
CA GLY A 54 0.46 16.79 -10.42
C GLY A 54 -0.68 15.80 -10.18
N ARG A 55 -1.05 15.63 -8.90
CA ARG A 55 -2.19 14.80 -8.48
C ARG A 55 -3.42 15.67 -8.29
N TYR A 56 -4.58 15.16 -8.69
CA TYR A 56 -5.86 15.84 -8.61
C TYR A 56 -6.94 14.87 -8.12
N GLU A 57 -7.96 15.39 -7.46
CA GLU A 57 -9.14 14.64 -7.01
C GLU A 57 -10.34 15.00 -7.89
N LEU A 58 -10.97 13.98 -8.47
CA LEU A 58 -12.28 14.09 -9.11
C LEU A 58 -13.32 13.60 -8.10
N LYS A 59 -14.19 14.49 -7.62
CA LYS A 59 -15.24 14.14 -6.65
C LYS A 59 -16.59 14.34 -7.29
N VAL A 60 -17.40 13.30 -7.29
CA VAL A 60 -18.79 13.35 -7.75
C VAL A 60 -19.73 13.11 -6.58
N LYS A 61 -20.76 13.95 -6.50
CA LYS A 61 -21.94 13.72 -5.68
C LYS A 61 -23.10 13.37 -6.61
N ALA A 62 -23.61 12.14 -6.51
CA ALA A 62 -24.78 11.69 -7.25
C ALA A 62 -26.00 11.66 -6.31
N THR A 63 -27.10 12.29 -6.70
CA THR A 63 -28.34 12.32 -5.91
C THR A 63 -29.51 11.69 -6.67
N ARG A 64 -30.22 10.76 -6.01
CA ARG A 64 -31.41 10.08 -6.55
C ARG A 64 -32.49 10.00 -5.47
N GLN A 65 -33.64 10.64 -5.72
CA GLN A 65 -34.77 10.71 -4.77
C GLN A 65 -34.36 11.15 -3.35
N GLY A 66 -33.43 12.11 -3.25
CA GLY A 66 -32.93 12.59 -1.96
C GLY A 66 -31.88 11.71 -1.27
N ARG A 67 -31.53 10.54 -1.83
CA ARG A 67 -30.34 9.76 -1.46
C ARG A 67 -29.12 10.28 -2.19
N VAL A 68 -27.98 10.38 -1.53
CA VAL A 68 -26.74 11.05 -1.95
C VAL A 68 -25.54 10.09 -1.89
N ALA A 69 -25.12 9.53 -3.01
CA ALA A 69 -23.82 8.84 -3.07
C ALA A 69 -22.69 9.84 -3.38
N MET A 70 -21.52 9.64 -2.77
CA MET A 70 -20.31 10.38 -3.11
C MET A 70 -19.20 9.40 -3.51
N SER A 71 -18.40 9.78 -4.49
CA SER A 71 -17.22 9.01 -4.91
C SER A 71 -16.07 9.96 -5.22
N THR A 72 -14.85 9.53 -4.90
CA THR A 72 -13.62 10.28 -5.18
C THR A 72 -12.68 9.40 -6.00
N LEU A 73 -12.15 9.95 -7.09
CA LEU A 73 -11.13 9.34 -7.91
C LEU A 73 -9.87 10.22 -7.90
N LEU A 74 -8.73 9.69 -7.48
CA LEU A 74 -7.44 10.35 -7.61
C LEU A 74 -6.87 10.10 -9.01
N VAL A 75 -6.48 11.18 -9.69
CA VAL A 75 -5.85 11.15 -11.01
C VAL A 75 -4.52 11.88 -10.99
N LYS A 76 -3.63 11.53 -11.93
CA LYS A 76 -2.35 12.22 -12.10
C LYS A 76 -2.19 12.74 -13.51
N VAL A 77 -1.83 14.02 -13.63
CA VAL A 77 -1.40 14.64 -14.87
C VAL A 77 0.12 14.50 -14.97
N LEU A 78 0.59 13.95 -16.09
CA LEU A 78 2.01 13.68 -16.37
C LEU A 78 2.60 14.77 -17.28
N THR A 79 3.91 15.00 -17.18
CA THR A 79 4.64 15.78 -18.18
C THR A 79 4.80 14.98 -19.48
N PRO A 80 5.00 15.60 -20.66
CA PRO A 80 5.20 14.87 -21.91
C PRO A 80 6.36 13.87 -21.85
N GLU A 81 7.42 14.20 -21.11
CA GLU A 81 8.59 13.33 -20.91
C GLU A 81 8.27 12.10 -20.05
N GLN A 82 7.18 12.16 -19.26
CA GLN A 82 6.67 11.06 -18.46
C GLN A 82 5.62 10.22 -19.19
N VAL A 83 5.13 10.68 -20.34
CA VAL A 83 4.19 9.91 -21.17
C VAL A 83 5.00 8.92 -21.99
N GLN A 84 4.87 7.64 -21.66
CA GLN A 84 5.38 6.55 -22.47
C GLN A 84 4.22 6.08 -23.38
N GLU A 85 4.37 6.23 -24.69
CA GLU A 85 3.37 5.77 -25.66
C GLU A 85 3.44 4.24 -25.82
N ASN A 86 2.30 3.59 -26.10
CA ASN A 86 2.19 2.14 -26.35
C ASN A 86 2.61 1.24 -25.18
N VAL A 87 2.38 1.69 -23.97
CA VAL A 87 2.56 0.85 -22.79
C VAL A 87 1.40 -0.13 -22.68
N LEU A 88 1.71 -1.42 -22.72
CA LEU A 88 0.74 -2.50 -22.53
C LEU A 88 0.57 -2.76 -21.03
N ASP A 89 -0.67 -3.00 -20.64
CA ASP A 89 -1.12 -3.47 -19.33
C ASP A 89 -2.20 -4.51 -19.65
N SER A 90 -1.76 -5.76 -19.87
CA SER A 90 -2.59 -6.78 -20.51
C SER A 90 -3.63 -7.39 -19.57
N ASP A 91 -3.45 -7.34 -18.25
CA ASP A 91 -4.46 -7.77 -17.28
C ASP A 91 -5.21 -6.62 -16.58
N GLY A 92 -4.80 -5.37 -16.82
CA GLY A 92 -5.52 -4.17 -16.40
C GLY A 92 -5.38 -3.87 -14.91
N ASP A 93 -4.33 -4.39 -14.26
CA ASP A 93 -4.08 -4.18 -12.84
C ASP A 93 -3.40 -2.83 -12.55
N GLY A 94 -3.01 -2.08 -13.59
CA GLY A 94 -2.36 -0.78 -13.52
C GLY A 94 -0.83 -0.84 -13.44
N VAL A 95 -0.25 -2.03 -13.39
CA VAL A 95 1.16 -2.29 -13.65
C VAL A 95 1.30 -2.63 -15.13
N ILE A 96 2.39 -2.18 -15.72
CA ILE A 96 2.60 -2.32 -17.16
C ILE A 96 3.36 -3.61 -17.43
N ASP A 97 3.12 -4.28 -18.56
CA ASP A 97 3.70 -5.59 -18.89
C ASP A 97 5.23 -5.65 -18.76
N GLU A 98 5.93 -4.53 -18.98
CA GLU A 98 7.40 -4.44 -18.80
C GLU A 98 7.84 -4.61 -17.34
N PHE A 99 7.00 -4.24 -16.38
CA PHE A 99 7.28 -4.31 -14.94
C PHE A 99 6.36 -5.27 -14.19
N ASP A 100 5.39 -5.85 -14.90
CA ASP A 100 4.42 -6.75 -14.33
C ASP A 100 4.85 -8.21 -14.51
N ASN A 101 5.36 -8.79 -13.43
CA ASN A 101 5.65 -10.22 -13.37
C ASN A 101 4.50 -11.01 -12.76
N ALA A 102 3.49 -10.31 -12.23
CA ALA A 102 2.20 -10.87 -11.90
C ALA A 102 1.32 -11.03 -13.14
N LEU A 103 1.81 -10.62 -14.32
CA LEU A 103 1.13 -10.67 -15.60
C LEU A 103 0.65 -12.08 -15.93
N ASN A 104 -0.59 -12.36 -15.56
CA ASN A 104 -1.19 -13.66 -15.81
C ASN A 104 -1.86 -13.71 -17.20
N ALA A 105 -1.95 -12.58 -17.91
CA ALA A 105 -2.65 -12.47 -19.19
C ALA A 105 -2.15 -13.44 -20.27
N ALA A 106 -0.85 -13.76 -20.28
CA ALA A 106 -0.26 -14.65 -21.28
C ALA A 106 -0.62 -16.15 -21.09
N THR A 107 -1.06 -16.55 -19.89
CA THR A 107 -1.36 -17.97 -19.57
C THR A 107 -2.81 -18.19 -19.12
N ASN A 108 -3.41 -17.21 -18.45
CA ASN A 108 -4.81 -17.21 -18.04
C ASN A 108 -5.32 -15.78 -17.72
N PRO A 109 -6.04 -15.11 -18.64
CA PRO A 109 -6.57 -13.76 -18.41
C PRO A 109 -7.63 -13.66 -17.28
N LEU A 110 -7.99 -14.78 -16.64
CA LEU A 110 -8.86 -14.81 -15.45
C LEU A 110 -8.08 -14.75 -14.12
N MET A 111 -6.75 -14.94 -14.11
CA MET A 111 -5.95 -14.84 -12.90
C MET A 111 -5.53 -13.39 -12.67
N GLN A 112 -6.47 -12.56 -12.21
CA GLN A 112 -6.20 -11.17 -11.82
C GLN A 112 -5.97 -11.04 -10.31
N ASN A 113 -5.69 -12.15 -9.63
CA ASN A 113 -5.57 -12.23 -8.17
C ASN A 113 -4.16 -11.94 -7.66
N LYS A 114 -3.26 -11.50 -8.54
CA LYS A 114 -1.88 -11.14 -8.21
C LYS A 114 -1.62 -9.69 -8.63
N LEU A 115 -0.75 -9.00 -7.90
CA LEU A 115 -0.38 -7.61 -8.17
C LEU A 115 1.08 -7.38 -7.77
N GLN A 116 1.89 -6.84 -8.67
CA GLN A 116 3.30 -6.58 -8.40
C GLN A 116 3.46 -5.49 -7.31
N ILE A 117 4.22 -5.78 -6.24
CA ILE A 117 4.51 -4.75 -5.22
C ILE A 117 5.78 -3.97 -5.53
N GLU A 118 6.81 -4.57 -6.11
CA GLU A 118 8.11 -3.93 -6.35
C GLU A 118 8.55 -4.05 -7.82
N ARG A 119 8.85 -2.92 -8.45
CA ARG A 119 9.25 -2.84 -9.85
C ARG A 119 10.60 -3.53 -10.08
N GLY A 120 10.66 -4.32 -11.16
CA GLY A 120 11.91 -4.95 -11.62
C GLY A 120 12.33 -6.17 -10.80
N ILE A 121 11.42 -6.74 -10.01
CA ILE A 121 11.62 -8.01 -9.31
C ILE A 121 10.69 -9.06 -9.93
N GLU A 122 11.26 -10.15 -10.45
CA GLU A 122 10.57 -11.03 -11.41
C GLU A 122 9.87 -12.26 -10.83
N ASP A 123 10.14 -12.62 -9.57
CA ASP A 123 9.71 -13.91 -9.01
C ASP A 123 9.25 -13.86 -7.55
N ARG A 124 9.18 -12.66 -6.98
CA ARG A 124 8.88 -12.43 -5.56
C ARG A 124 8.34 -11.02 -5.39
N TYR A 125 7.81 -10.75 -4.20
CA TYR A 125 7.20 -9.46 -3.87
C TYR A 125 6.00 -9.17 -4.79
N THR A 126 5.01 -10.06 -4.69
CA THR A 126 3.71 -9.96 -5.37
C THR A 126 2.62 -10.16 -4.33
N LEU A 127 1.57 -9.33 -4.37
CA LEU A 127 0.36 -9.61 -3.59
C LEU A 127 -0.35 -10.82 -4.18
N ASP A 128 -1.04 -11.58 -3.35
CA ASP A 128 -1.86 -12.71 -3.80
C ASP A 128 -3.19 -12.69 -3.07
N SER A 129 -4.28 -12.88 -3.80
CA SER A 129 -5.62 -13.00 -3.21
C SER A 129 -6.27 -14.33 -3.57
N ASP A 130 -7.41 -14.60 -2.94
CA ASP A 130 -8.27 -15.73 -3.31
C ASP A 130 -8.63 -15.69 -4.80
N ALA A 131 -8.81 -16.88 -5.39
CA ALA A 131 -9.22 -17.01 -6.78
C ALA A 131 -10.57 -16.30 -7.03
N GLY A 132 -10.64 -15.51 -8.10
CA GLY A 132 -11.83 -14.72 -8.45
C GLY A 132 -11.82 -13.29 -7.89
N ILE A 133 -10.98 -13.00 -6.89
CA ILE A 133 -10.70 -11.64 -6.46
C ILE A 133 -9.66 -11.02 -7.41
N LYS A 134 -9.93 -9.79 -7.85
CA LYS A 134 -9.08 -9.05 -8.77
C LYS A 134 -8.34 -7.96 -8.01
N LEU A 135 -7.02 -7.99 -8.01
CA LEU A 135 -6.17 -6.96 -7.45
C LEU A 135 -5.77 -5.96 -8.53
N ARG A 136 -5.66 -4.69 -8.15
CA ARG A 136 -5.09 -3.63 -8.98
C ARG A 136 -4.44 -2.56 -8.10
N LEU A 137 -3.57 -1.75 -8.68
CA LEU A 137 -2.95 -0.63 -7.99
C LEU A 137 -4.00 0.29 -7.38
N GLY A 138 -3.82 0.62 -6.11
CA GLY A 138 -4.65 1.60 -5.43
C GLY A 138 -4.39 3.02 -5.93
N ALA A 139 -5.28 3.93 -5.55
CA ALA A 139 -5.29 5.29 -6.07
C ALA A 139 -4.00 6.09 -5.74
N TYR A 140 -3.39 5.86 -4.57
CA TYR A 140 -2.11 6.47 -4.21
C TYR A 140 -0.92 5.82 -4.92
N ALA A 141 -0.91 4.49 -5.09
CA ALA A 141 0.14 3.77 -5.82
C ALA A 141 0.16 4.17 -7.29
N ARG A 142 -1.01 4.21 -7.96
CA ARG A 142 -1.16 4.68 -9.35
C ARG A 142 -0.58 6.07 -9.55
N THR A 143 -0.72 6.95 -8.55
CA THR A 143 -0.24 8.33 -8.63
C THR A 143 1.20 8.52 -8.12
N ALA A 144 1.88 7.47 -7.65
CA ALA A 144 3.27 7.49 -7.19
C ALA A 144 4.33 7.34 -8.31
N ASN A 145 3.92 7.05 -9.56
CA ASN A 145 4.82 6.77 -10.70
C ASN A 145 5.72 5.53 -10.51
N GLY A 146 5.28 4.56 -9.71
CA GLY A 146 6.06 3.35 -9.43
C GLY A 146 5.84 2.20 -10.42
N ASN A 147 4.69 2.14 -11.10
CA ASN A 147 4.19 0.91 -11.76
C ASN A 147 4.35 -0.29 -10.82
N GLN A 148 3.88 -0.13 -9.58
CA GLN A 148 4.04 -1.10 -8.49
C GLN A 148 3.09 -0.69 -7.35
N ALA A 149 2.62 -1.64 -6.54
CA ALA A 149 1.73 -1.34 -5.41
C ALA A 149 2.45 -0.70 -4.22
N GLN A 150 3.78 -0.86 -4.13
CA GLN A 150 4.61 -0.25 -3.10
C GLN A 150 4.82 1.25 -3.34
N ILE A 151 4.57 2.04 -2.30
CA ILE A 151 4.95 3.44 -2.20
C ILE A 151 6.12 3.53 -1.22
N ASP A 152 7.31 3.83 -1.76
CA ASP A 152 8.52 3.97 -0.98
C ASP A 152 8.42 5.10 0.03
N LYS A 153 9.11 4.96 1.16
CA LYS A 153 9.19 5.99 2.20
C LYS A 153 9.64 7.36 1.66
N ALA A 154 10.53 7.38 0.67
CA ALA A 154 10.99 8.62 0.04
C ALA A 154 9.89 9.30 -0.82
N MET A 155 8.89 8.54 -1.26
CA MET A 155 7.75 9.01 -2.05
C MET A 155 6.51 9.32 -1.20
N LEU A 156 6.54 8.99 0.10
CA LEU A 156 5.46 9.32 1.04
C LEU A 156 5.41 10.83 1.28
N SER A 157 4.57 11.51 0.51
CA SER A 157 4.16 12.89 0.74
C SER A 157 2.76 12.93 1.36
N ALA A 158 2.30 14.13 1.74
CA ALA A 158 0.89 14.32 2.02
C ALA A 158 0.03 13.78 0.85
N PRO A 159 -1.10 13.11 1.13
CA PRO A 159 -1.69 12.93 2.47
C PRO A 159 -1.22 11.64 3.20
N LEU A 160 -0.45 10.77 2.53
CA LEU A 160 0.08 9.51 3.10
C LEU A 160 1.30 9.69 4.03
N SER A 161 1.66 10.91 4.40
CA SER A 161 2.80 11.15 5.29
C SER A 161 2.63 10.36 6.59
N PHE A 162 3.45 9.34 6.77
CA PHE A 162 3.43 8.49 7.96
C PHE A 162 4.38 9.07 9.00
N LYS A 163 3.82 9.47 10.15
CA LYS A 163 4.61 9.86 11.32
C LYS A 163 4.64 8.68 12.26
N ALA A 164 5.76 7.97 12.27
CA ALA A 164 5.99 6.93 13.26
C ALA A 164 5.93 7.52 14.68
N VAL A 165 5.38 6.76 15.62
CA VAL A 165 5.56 7.04 17.05
C VAL A 165 7.03 6.77 17.40
N ASP A 166 7.55 7.41 18.44
CA ASP A 166 8.93 7.21 18.88
C ASP A 166 9.25 5.72 19.02
N GLY A 167 10.25 5.25 18.26
CA GLY A 167 10.66 3.85 18.26
C GLY A 167 9.96 2.95 17.25
N GLU A 168 9.04 3.45 16.42
CA GLU A 168 8.44 2.69 15.32
C GLU A 168 9.13 2.95 13.97
N VAL A 169 9.19 1.93 13.13
CA VAL A 169 9.62 2.05 11.73
C VAL A 169 8.66 1.29 10.81
N HIS A 170 8.48 1.80 9.60
CA HIS A 170 7.88 1.06 8.48
C HIS A 170 8.86 1.07 7.32
N ASP A 171 8.77 0.05 6.46
CA ASP A 171 9.61 -0.05 5.26
C ASP A 171 8.97 0.64 4.06
N TYR A 172 7.68 0.39 3.82
CA TYR A 172 6.91 0.90 2.69
C TYR A 172 5.41 0.89 2.98
N VAL A 173 4.65 1.68 2.23
CA VAL A 173 3.19 1.56 2.17
C VAL A 173 2.83 0.69 0.97
N VAL A 174 1.87 -0.20 1.12
CA VAL A 174 1.22 -0.87 -0.02
C VAL A 174 -0.14 -0.25 -0.21
N ASP A 175 -0.49 0.03 -1.45
CA ASP A 175 -1.81 0.55 -1.80
C ASP A 175 -2.41 -0.24 -2.95
N PHE A 176 -3.50 -0.96 -2.66
CA PHE A 176 -4.21 -1.79 -3.62
C PHE A 176 -5.74 -1.61 -3.51
N GLU A 177 -6.42 -1.96 -4.59
CA GLU A 177 -7.87 -2.13 -4.65
C GLU A 177 -8.17 -3.58 -5.02
N ALA A 178 -9.13 -4.19 -4.34
CA ALA A 178 -9.56 -5.56 -4.57
C ALA A 178 -11.03 -5.60 -4.97
N THR A 179 -11.35 -6.17 -6.12
CA THR A 179 -12.71 -6.24 -6.69
C THR A 179 -13.11 -7.67 -7.03
N GLY A 180 -14.34 -7.87 -7.52
CA GLY A 180 -14.82 -9.20 -7.89
C GLY A 180 -15.34 -10.01 -6.70
N LEU A 181 -15.72 -9.33 -5.62
CA LEU A 181 -16.28 -9.97 -4.44
C LEU A 181 -17.59 -10.70 -4.78
N PRO A 182 -17.83 -11.91 -4.21
CA PRO A 182 -19.06 -12.66 -4.46
C PRO A 182 -20.34 -11.91 -4.08
N ALA A 183 -20.26 -11.07 -3.05
CA ALA A 183 -21.32 -10.16 -2.62
C ALA A 183 -20.70 -8.94 -1.92
N ALA A 184 -21.33 -7.77 -2.06
CA ALA A 184 -20.99 -6.60 -1.26
C ALA A 184 -21.13 -6.92 0.24
N GLY A 185 -20.18 -6.46 1.06
CA GLY A 185 -20.05 -6.79 2.48
C GLY A 185 -19.36 -8.13 2.76
N SER A 186 -18.84 -8.83 1.76
CA SER A 186 -18.04 -10.04 2.00
C SER A 186 -16.59 -9.67 2.34
N SER A 187 -15.92 -10.54 3.11
CA SER A 187 -14.48 -10.41 3.32
C SER A 187 -13.67 -11.02 2.18
N ILE A 188 -12.51 -10.43 1.91
CA ILE A 188 -11.49 -10.97 1.02
C ILE A 188 -10.24 -11.34 1.82
N ARG A 189 -9.38 -12.19 1.24
CA ARG A 189 -8.03 -12.42 1.75
C ARG A 189 -6.99 -11.90 0.78
N VAL A 190 -6.01 -11.16 1.29
CA VAL A 190 -4.86 -10.64 0.55
C VAL A 190 -3.58 -10.95 1.31
N VAL A 191 -2.66 -11.62 0.64
CA VAL A 191 -1.33 -11.96 1.13
C VAL A 191 -0.34 -10.88 0.75
N LEU A 192 0.38 -10.38 1.74
CA LEU A 192 1.43 -9.40 1.66
C LEU A 192 2.78 -10.01 2.05
N PRO A 193 3.73 -10.16 1.11
CA PRO A 193 5.12 -10.47 1.43
C PRO A 193 5.81 -9.28 2.10
N LEU A 194 6.67 -9.54 3.10
CA LEU A 194 7.41 -8.55 3.86
C LEU A 194 8.91 -8.56 3.54
N LYS A 195 9.53 -7.38 3.48
CA LYS A 195 11.00 -7.24 3.32
C LYS A 195 11.79 -7.72 4.55
N ARG A 196 11.18 -7.66 5.72
CA ARG A 196 11.74 -8.17 6.98
C ARG A 196 10.72 -8.99 7.77
N ALA A 197 11.24 -9.85 8.63
CA ALA A 197 10.41 -10.63 9.55
C ALA A 197 9.69 -9.72 10.56
N LEU A 198 8.49 -10.15 10.95
CA LEU A 198 7.68 -9.51 11.99
C LEU A 198 8.42 -9.53 13.33
N THR A 199 8.35 -8.42 14.05
CA THR A 199 8.80 -8.27 15.44
C THR A 199 7.66 -8.59 16.40
N GLU A 200 7.97 -8.81 17.69
CA GLU A 200 6.96 -9.12 18.72
C GLU A 200 5.84 -8.10 18.83
N ARG A 201 6.13 -6.82 18.54
CA ARG A 201 5.18 -5.71 18.63
C ARG A 201 4.85 -5.13 17.26
N ALA A 202 4.96 -5.94 16.20
CA ALA A 202 4.55 -5.51 14.88
C ALA A 202 3.04 -5.26 14.83
N ALA A 203 2.61 -4.24 14.10
CA ALA A 203 1.21 -3.92 13.88
C ALA A 203 0.96 -3.59 12.40
N TYR A 204 -0.26 -3.81 11.93
CA TYR A 204 -0.69 -3.33 10.62
C TYR A 204 -1.45 -2.02 10.80
N MET A 205 -1.01 -0.99 10.07
CA MET A 205 -1.60 0.35 10.07
C MET A 205 -2.32 0.59 8.74
N LYS A 206 -3.52 1.14 8.83
CA LYS A 206 -4.40 1.49 7.71
C LYS A 206 -4.45 3.00 7.55
N TYR A 207 -4.50 3.48 6.33
CA TYR A 207 -4.73 4.89 6.05
C TYR A 207 -6.17 5.15 5.64
N HIS A 208 -6.85 6.07 6.32
CA HIS A 208 -8.11 6.66 5.87
C HIS A 208 -7.91 8.14 5.62
N ALA A 209 -8.50 8.68 4.54
CA ALA A 209 -8.39 10.10 4.23
C ALA A 209 -8.89 11.01 5.38
N ALA A 210 -9.91 10.57 6.11
CA ALA A 210 -10.50 11.32 7.22
C ALA A 210 -9.76 11.16 8.56
N LEU A 211 -9.23 9.97 8.84
CA LEU A 211 -8.66 9.63 10.15
C LEU A 211 -7.13 9.69 10.16
N GLY A 212 -6.51 9.72 8.97
CA GLY A 212 -5.09 9.45 8.82
C GLY A 212 -4.77 7.98 9.05
N TRP A 213 -3.59 7.74 9.62
CA TRP A 213 -3.13 6.39 9.95
C TRP A 213 -3.75 5.89 11.25
N VAL A 214 -4.41 4.74 11.20
CA VAL A 214 -5.03 4.07 12.35
C VAL A 214 -4.61 2.60 12.38
N PRO A 215 -4.56 1.95 13.56
CA PRO A 215 -4.34 0.51 13.63
C PRO A 215 -5.46 -0.27 12.94
N PHE A 216 -5.11 -1.42 12.36
CA PHE A 216 -6.09 -2.39 11.87
C PHE A 216 -7.04 -2.82 13.00
N ILE A 217 -8.33 -2.81 12.72
CA ILE A 217 -9.37 -3.18 13.68
C ILE A 217 -9.77 -4.63 13.44
N GLU A 218 -9.46 -5.52 14.38
CA GLU A 218 -9.79 -6.95 14.27
C GLU A 218 -11.19 -7.26 14.83
N ASP A 219 -11.97 -8.03 14.06
CA ASP A 219 -13.28 -8.58 14.43
C ASP A 219 -13.53 -9.90 13.65
N PRO A 220 -14.70 -10.57 13.75
CA PRO A 220 -14.92 -11.83 13.05
C PRO A 220 -14.84 -11.78 11.51
N ALA A 221 -14.97 -10.60 10.89
CA ALA A 221 -14.91 -10.38 9.45
C ALA A 221 -13.62 -9.65 9.00
N ASN A 222 -12.82 -9.19 9.96
CA ASN A 222 -11.57 -8.47 9.75
C ASN A 222 -10.46 -9.09 10.60
N ARG A 223 -9.52 -9.81 10.01
CA ARG A 223 -8.50 -10.55 10.77
C ARG A 223 -7.12 -10.41 10.17
N LEU A 224 -6.12 -10.43 11.04
CA LEU A 224 -4.73 -10.54 10.64
C LEU A 224 -4.25 -11.98 10.84
N PHE A 225 -3.51 -12.48 9.86
CA PHE A 225 -2.79 -13.74 9.96
C PHE A 225 -1.35 -13.54 9.51
N SER A 226 -0.47 -14.45 9.90
CA SER A 226 0.90 -14.48 9.40
C SER A 226 1.42 -15.90 9.25
N ALA A 227 2.40 -16.05 8.36
CA ALA A 227 3.04 -17.32 8.06
C ALA A 227 4.56 -17.17 7.84
N PRO A 228 5.32 -18.25 8.08
CA PRO A 228 6.70 -18.32 7.62
C PRO A 228 6.76 -18.11 6.10
N GLY A 229 7.74 -17.34 5.67
CA GLY A 229 8.01 -17.08 4.26
C GLY A 229 9.50 -16.92 4.02
N SER A 230 9.89 -16.86 2.75
CA SER A 230 11.25 -16.51 2.36
C SER A 230 11.30 -15.07 1.85
N ASP A 231 12.41 -14.66 1.24
CA ASP A 231 12.60 -13.29 0.75
C ASP A 231 11.60 -12.97 -0.37
N GLY A 232 10.51 -12.29 -0.03
CA GLY A 232 9.44 -11.89 -0.94
C GLY A 232 8.49 -13.00 -1.40
N VAL A 233 8.61 -14.23 -0.88
CA VAL A 233 7.77 -15.37 -1.31
C VAL A 233 6.95 -15.90 -0.14
N CYS A 234 5.64 -15.97 -0.36
CA CYS A 234 4.64 -16.39 0.62
C CYS A 234 3.89 -17.66 0.20
N PRO A 235 3.37 -18.43 1.17
CA PRO A 235 2.36 -19.45 0.88
C PRO A 235 1.12 -18.85 0.21
N ALA A 236 0.38 -19.66 -0.54
CA ALA A 236 -0.90 -19.24 -1.13
C ALA A 236 -1.92 -18.83 -0.05
N ALA A 237 -2.86 -17.95 -0.39
CA ALA A 237 -3.86 -17.40 0.56
C ALA A 237 -4.76 -18.45 1.23
N ASP A 238 -4.93 -19.63 0.62
CA ASP A 238 -5.70 -20.75 1.17
C ASP A 238 -4.84 -21.74 2.00
N SER A 239 -3.55 -21.47 2.13
CA SER A 239 -2.62 -22.32 2.87
C SER A 239 -2.91 -22.35 4.37
N SER A 240 -2.87 -23.54 4.96
CA SER A 240 -2.95 -23.72 6.42
C SER A 240 -1.70 -23.23 7.18
N ALA A 241 -0.68 -22.71 6.49
CA ALA A 241 0.50 -22.11 7.10
C ALA A 241 0.19 -20.79 7.82
N TYR A 242 -0.88 -20.10 7.42
CA TYR A 242 -1.32 -18.86 8.05
C TYR A 242 -1.96 -19.12 9.40
N ARG A 243 -1.38 -18.50 10.43
CA ARG A 243 -1.85 -18.54 11.81
C ARG A 243 -2.38 -17.17 12.20
N LEU A 244 -3.44 -17.16 13.02
CA LEU A 244 -4.05 -15.92 13.50
C LEU A 244 -3.01 -15.03 14.20
N GLY A 245 -3.09 -13.72 13.98
CA GLY A 245 -2.20 -12.70 14.50
C GLY A 245 -0.91 -12.48 13.69
N LEU A 246 -0.16 -11.45 14.07
CA LEU A 246 1.17 -11.13 13.55
C LEU A 246 2.23 -11.80 14.43
N ASN A 247 2.76 -12.94 13.98
CA ASN A 247 3.65 -13.80 14.74
C ASN A 247 5.12 -13.43 14.48
N THR A 248 5.91 -13.28 15.54
CA THR A 248 7.35 -12.96 15.45
C THR A 248 8.09 -13.94 14.54
N GLY A 249 8.93 -13.42 13.64
CA GLY A 249 9.75 -14.20 12.72
C GLY A 249 9.07 -14.50 11.38
N ASP A 250 7.74 -14.40 11.30
CA ASP A 250 6.99 -14.63 10.06
C ASP A 250 7.27 -13.48 9.05
N ARG A 251 7.26 -13.80 7.75
CA ARG A 251 7.59 -12.85 6.66
C ARG A 251 6.44 -12.61 5.70
N CYS A 252 5.26 -13.14 6.03
CA CYS A 252 4.06 -13.05 5.23
C CYS A 252 2.92 -12.65 6.14
N VAL A 253 2.18 -11.62 5.75
CA VAL A 253 0.94 -11.20 6.40
C VAL A 253 -0.19 -11.57 5.46
N MET A 254 -1.28 -12.11 5.99
CA MET A 254 -2.53 -12.24 5.27
C MET A 254 -3.58 -11.38 5.97
N LEU A 255 -4.13 -10.46 5.20
CA LEU A 255 -5.20 -9.55 5.61
C LEU A 255 -6.51 -10.20 5.20
N GLU A 256 -7.43 -10.34 6.15
CA GLU A 256 -8.83 -10.57 5.86
C GLU A 256 -9.60 -9.27 6.10
N ILE A 257 -10.19 -8.69 5.06
CA ILE A 257 -10.82 -7.36 5.10
C ILE A 257 -12.24 -7.45 4.56
N GLU A 258 -13.20 -6.93 5.32
CA GLU A 258 -14.62 -6.82 4.95
C GLU A 258 -14.88 -5.56 4.11
N ASP A 259 -15.56 -5.72 2.97
CA ASP A 259 -16.11 -4.63 2.14
C ASP A 259 -17.06 -3.74 2.96
N GLY A 260 -16.77 -2.45 3.07
CA GLY A 260 -17.46 -1.51 3.94
C GLY A 260 -17.22 -1.67 5.45
N GLY A 261 -16.34 -2.60 5.84
CA GLY A 261 -15.92 -2.84 7.22
C GLY A 261 -14.96 -1.77 7.75
N PRO A 262 -14.52 -1.83 9.03
CA PRO A 262 -13.66 -0.82 9.64
C PRO A 262 -12.32 -0.60 8.96
N ASN A 263 -11.81 -1.61 8.26
CA ASN A 263 -10.56 -1.55 7.53
C ASN A 263 -10.78 -1.28 6.04
N ASP A 264 -11.98 -0.96 5.57
CA ASP A 264 -12.17 -0.52 4.20
C ASP A 264 -11.96 0.99 4.09
N ALA A 265 -11.00 1.43 3.28
CA ALA A 265 -10.59 2.83 3.26
C ALA A 265 -11.64 3.76 2.62
N ASP A 266 -12.53 3.24 1.80
CA ASP A 266 -13.57 4.01 1.11
C ASP A 266 -14.89 4.13 1.89
N ARG A 267 -15.02 3.47 3.05
CA ARG A 267 -16.20 3.55 3.92
C ARG A 267 -16.47 4.95 4.50
N LEU A 268 -15.47 5.83 4.49
CA LEU A 268 -15.51 7.16 5.09
C LEU A 268 -15.31 8.25 4.02
N ASN A 269 -16.16 9.26 4.06
CA ASN A 269 -15.93 10.54 3.39
C ASN A 269 -14.75 11.27 4.03
N ALA A 270 -14.18 12.25 3.32
CA ALA A 270 -13.05 13.05 3.80
C ALA A 270 -13.34 13.82 5.12
N ASP A 271 -14.60 14.07 5.46
CA ASP A 271 -15.02 14.69 6.71
C ASP A 271 -15.21 13.70 7.88
N GLY A 272 -14.95 12.42 7.64
CA GLY A 272 -15.10 11.34 8.62
C GLY A 272 -16.52 10.80 8.77
N SER A 273 -17.50 11.32 8.01
CA SER A 273 -18.82 10.71 7.94
C SER A 273 -18.75 9.37 7.18
N VAL A 274 -19.57 8.41 7.60
CA VAL A 274 -19.73 7.14 6.87
C VAL A 274 -20.42 7.42 5.53
N THR A 275 -19.90 6.83 4.45
CA THR A 275 -20.53 6.92 3.13
C THR A 275 -21.94 6.32 3.16
N GLU A 276 -22.82 6.73 2.24
CA GLU A 276 -24.22 6.29 2.29
C GLU A 276 -24.39 4.78 2.14
N ASP A 277 -23.57 4.15 1.31
CA ASP A 277 -23.48 2.70 1.15
C ASP A 277 -22.56 2.04 2.20
N ARG A 278 -21.93 2.84 3.07
CA ARG A 278 -20.89 2.42 4.01
C ARG A 278 -19.66 1.80 3.33
N GLY A 279 -19.45 2.03 2.04
CA GLY A 279 -18.43 1.35 1.26
C GLY A 279 -18.85 -0.03 0.77
N LEU A 280 -20.12 -0.43 0.92
CA LEU A 280 -20.64 -1.73 0.43
C LEU A 280 -20.83 -1.71 -1.10
N ASN A 281 -19.73 -1.61 -1.83
CA ASN A 281 -19.71 -1.49 -3.28
C ASN A 281 -19.06 -2.70 -3.97
N GLY A 282 -18.65 -3.72 -3.20
CA GLY A 282 -17.97 -4.91 -3.71
C GLY A 282 -16.52 -4.66 -4.09
N MET A 283 -15.88 -3.70 -3.42
CA MET A 283 -14.47 -3.33 -3.60
C MET A 283 -13.86 -2.95 -2.26
N VAL A 284 -12.79 -3.64 -1.88
CA VAL A 284 -11.98 -3.23 -0.73
C VAL A 284 -10.84 -2.32 -1.18
N VAL A 285 -10.65 -1.21 -0.47
CA VAL A 285 -9.54 -0.27 -0.67
C VAL A 285 -8.57 -0.34 0.52
N ASP A 286 -7.29 -0.64 0.26
CA ASP A 286 -6.25 -0.73 1.30
C ASP A 286 -4.94 -0.03 0.90
N PRO A 287 -4.76 1.24 1.31
CA PRO A 287 -3.47 1.78 1.66
C PRO A 287 -3.12 1.38 3.10
N GLY A 288 -2.11 0.54 3.25
CA GLY A 288 -1.68 0.00 4.53
C GLY A 288 -0.16 -0.19 4.63
N THR A 289 0.33 -0.38 5.86
CA THR A 289 1.74 -0.67 6.11
C THR A 289 1.92 -1.48 7.38
N VAL A 290 2.97 -2.30 7.42
CA VAL A 290 3.44 -2.91 8.67
C VAL A 290 4.38 -1.94 9.37
N VAL A 291 4.10 -1.71 10.66
CA VAL A 291 5.02 -1.03 11.57
C VAL A 291 5.73 -2.04 12.46
N TYR A 292 6.98 -1.76 12.74
CA TYR A 292 7.87 -2.58 13.57
C TYR A 292 8.40 -1.75 14.74
N ASP A 293 8.62 -2.40 15.87
CA ASP A 293 9.33 -1.80 16.99
C ASP A 293 10.86 -1.84 16.75
N THR A 294 11.53 -0.72 16.98
CA THR A 294 12.99 -0.57 16.81
C THR A 294 13.79 -1.35 17.85
N ASP A 295 13.21 -1.70 19.01
CA ASP A 295 13.94 -2.35 20.11
C ASP A 295 14.48 -3.75 19.75
N VAL A 296 13.86 -4.44 18.78
CA VAL A 296 14.25 -5.81 18.37
C VAL A 296 15.49 -5.84 17.47
N GLN A 297 15.76 -4.77 16.70
CA GLN A 297 16.93 -4.75 15.80
C GLN A 297 18.26 -4.57 16.55
N THR A 298 18.22 -4.05 17.77
CA THR A 298 19.40 -3.89 18.62
C THR A 298 19.86 -5.19 19.30
N GLU A 299 18.99 -6.16 19.53
CA GLU A 299 19.39 -7.41 20.20
C GLU A 299 20.11 -8.39 19.28
N ALA A 300 19.70 -8.50 18.01
CA ALA A 300 20.38 -9.34 17.03
C ALA A 300 21.84 -8.89 16.77
N ALA A 301 22.12 -7.59 16.87
CA ALA A 301 23.47 -7.05 16.78
C ALA A 301 24.28 -7.15 18.10
N ARG A 302 23.61 -7.33 19.25
CA ARG A 302 24.26 -7.47 20.57
C ARG A 302 24.67 -8.91 20.91
N ASN A 303 24.05 -9.90 20.28
CA ASN A 303 24.31 -11.33 20.54
C ASN A 303 25.43 -11.97 19.69
N LEU A 304 26.24 -11.18 18.97
CA LEU A 304 27.50 -11.66 18.43
C LEU A 304 28.57 -11.64 19.54
N ASP A 305 28.39 -12.46 20.56
CA ASP A 305 29.46 -12.77 21.51
C ASP A 305 30.41 -13.77 20.84
N PHE A 306 31.55 -13.27 20.36
CA PHE A 306 32.60 -14.10 19.78
C PHE A 306 33.41 -14.73 20.92
N SER A 307 33.02 -15.91 21.37
CA SER A 307 33.83 -16.71 22.29
C SER A 307 34.92 -17.45 21.50
N VAL A 308 36.17 -17.02 21.70
CA VAL A 308 37.34 -17.80 21.28
C VAL A 308 37.70 -18.76 22.40
N GLU A 309 37.34 -20.03 22.26
CA GLU A 309 37.97 -21.09 23.06
C GLU A 309 39.37 -21.35 22.49
N ALA A 310 40.36 -20.69 23.08
CA ALA A 310 41.76 -21.04 22.86
C ALA A 310 42.04 -22.38 23.57
N GLY A 311 41.94 -23.47 22.83
CA GLY A 311 42.45 -24.78 23.25
C GLY A 311 43.93 -24.66 23.59
N LEU A 312 44.26 -24.86 24.86
CA LEU A 312 45.64 -24.94 25.35
C LEU A 312 46.33 -26.15 24.74
N ALA A 313 47.17 -25.92 23.74
CA ALA A 313 48.24 -26.82 23.38
C ALA A 313 49.45 -26.01 22.90
N GLY A 314 50.55 -26.11 23.66
CA GLY A 314 51.88 -25.79 23.14
C GLY A 314 52.46 -24.45 23.57
N SER A 315 53.47 -24.56 24.43
CA SER A 315 54.43 -23.54 24.85
C SER A 315 55.03 -22.70 23.71
N GLY A 316 55.09 -21.37 23.92
CA GLY A 316 56.09 -20.50 23.29
C GLY A 316 55.52 -19.19 22.73
N ALA A 317 55.99 -18.07 23.29
CA ALA A 317 55.87 -16.69 22.79
C ALA A 317 54.53 -15.95 22.98
N LEU A 318 54.20 -15.63 24.24
CA LEU A 318 53.28 -14.54 24.59
C LEU A 318 54.09 -13.27 24.92
N GLY A 319 53.94 -12.21 24.12
CA GLY A 319 54.55 -10.92 24.44
C GLY A 319 54.14 -9.72 23.59
N TRP A 320 53.60 -9.89 22.37
CA TRP A 320 53.45 -8.74 21.44
C TRP A 320 52.03 -8.43 20.96
N LEU A 321 51.03 -9.31 21.16
CA LEU A 321 49.66 -9.08 20.66
C LEU A 321 48.71 -8.38 21.66
N ALA A 322 49.03 -8.32 22.95
CA ALA A 322 48.20 -7.63 23.94
C ALA A 322 48.36 -6.09 23.94
N LEU A 323 49.39 -5.56 23.27
CA LEU A 323 49.65 -4.11 23.22
C LEU A 323 48.85 -3.37 22.14
N VAL A 324 48.39 -4.07 21.08
CA VAL A 324 47.67 -3.43 19.97
C VAL A 324 46.18 -3.22 20.31
N ALA A 325 45.55 -4.15 21.03
CA ALA A 325 44.15 -4.02 21.43
C ALA A 325 43.93 -2.93 22.50
N GLY A 326 44.89 -2.73 23.42
CA GLY A 326 44.83 -1.69 24.45
C GLY A 326 44.99 -0.26 23.91
N LEU A 327 45.77 -0.07 22.83
CA LEU A 327 46.00 1.24 22.23
C LEU A 327 44.81 1.75 21.38
N ILE A 328 44.02 0.84 20.81
CA ILE A 328 42.80 1.19 20.06
C ILE A 328 41.70 1.61 21.05
N ALA A 329 41.50 0.87 22.16
CA ALA A 329 40.52 1.23 23.18
C ALA A 329 40.83 2.56 23.91
N TRP A 330 42.10 2.93 24.08
CA TRP A 330 42.48 4.20 24.71
C TRP A 330 42.23 5.43 23.81
N ARG A 331 42.36 5.30 22.48
CA ARG A 331 42.12 6.40 21.54
C ARG A 331 40.64 6.80 21.43
N TYR A 332 39.72 5.83 21.50
CA TYR A 332 38.27 6.11 21.45
C TYR A 332 37.73 6.75 22.73
N ARG A 333 38.34 6.48 23.90
CA ARG A 333 37.89 7.05 25.18
C ARG A 333 38.24 8.54 25.35
N LYS A 334 39.26 9.06 24.66
CA LYS A 334 39.67 10.48 24.75
C LYS A 334 38.87 11.44 23.87
N GLN A 335 38.19 10.96 22.82
CA GLN A 335 37.41 11.83 21.92
C GLN A 335 36.01 12.16 22.45
N TRP A 336 35.49 11.38 23.42
CA TRP A 336 34.15 11.55 23.97
C TRP A 336 34.07 12.56 25.15
N VAL A 337 35.20 12.92 25.77
CA VAL A 337 35.24 13.87 26.90
C VAL A 337 35.45 15.32 26.43
N ALA A 338 35.71 15.57 25.14
CA ALA A 338 36.00 16.91 24.60
C ALA A 338 34.86 17.55 23.78
N ARG A 339 33.63 16.99 23.82
CA ARG A 339 32.44 17.58 23.17
C ARG A 339 31.19 17.47 24.04
N ASN A 340 31.30 17.97 25.28
CA ASN A 340 30.24 18.76 25.92
C ASN A 340 30.71 20.21 25.93
#